data_AF-A0A9D8W3V4-F1
#
_entry.id   AF-A0A9D8W3V4-F1
#
_cell.length_a   1.000
_cell.length_b   1.000
_cell.length_c   1.000
_cell.angle_alpha   90.00
_cell.angle_beta   90.00
_cell.angle_gamma   90.00
#
_symmetry.space_group_name_H-M   'P 1'
#
loop_
_entity.id
_entity.type
_entity.pdbx_description
1 polymer ?
#
loop_
_entity_poly.entity_id
_entity_poly.type
_entity_poly.pdbx_seq_one_letter_code
_entity_poly.pdbx_strand_id
1 'polypeptide(L)'
;MSDLNAQIDDWMFGRKSLADNAILPFVRQFAFIDKEWFDAQPWPYLPNWLERFLASPRFAAIMDRYPAWQEGDAATLFPPA
;
A
#
# COMPACT_ATOMS: atom_id res chain seq x y z
N MET A 1 8.74 11.75 4.24
CA MET A 1 8.31 10.62 5.10
C MET A 1 8.30 10.98 6.59
N SER A 2 9.30 11.70 7.12
CA SER A 2 9.28 12.16 8.53
C SER A 2 8.02 12.97 8.89
N ASP A 3 7.64 13.96 8.07
CA ASP A 3 6.43 14.75 8.32
C ASP A 3 5.16 13.91 8.29
N LEU A 4 5.08 12.96 7.36
CA LEU A 4 3.96 12.03 7.26
C LEU A 4 3.87 11.15 8.52
N ASN A 5 4.99 10.63 9.02
CA ASN A 5 5.03 9.89 10.28
C ASN A 5 4.56 10.75 11.47
N ALA A 6 4.85 12.05 11.49
CA ALA A 6 4.39 12.95 12.55
C ALA A 6 2.87 13.22 12.51
N GLN A 7 2.24 13.06 11.34
CA GLN A 7 0.79 13.20 11.16
C GLN A 7 0.02 11.90 11.43
N ILE A 8 0.72 10.78 11.61
CA ILE A 8 0.12 9.47 11.78
C ILE A 8 0.36 8.99 13.21
N ASP A 9 -0.70 8.48 13.83
CA ASP A 9 -0.60 7.58 14.98
C ASP A 9 -1.10 6.20 14.55
N ASP A 10 -2.39 5.91 14.76
CA ASP A 10 -3.04 4.71 14.21
C ASP A 10 -3.60 4.93 12.80
N TRP A 11 -4.15 6.12 12.54
CA TRP A 11 -4.61 6.64 11.24
C TRP A 11 -4.35 8.15 11.17
N MET A 12 -4.30 8.75 9.97
CA MET A 12 -3.99 10.18 9.80
C MET A 12 -4.94 11.13 10.54
N PHE A 13 -6.20 10.75 10.73
CA PHE A 13 -7.20 11.55 11.47
C PHE A 13 -7.83 10.77 12.63
N GLY A 14 -7.08 9.84 13.24
CA GLY A 14 -7.55 8.98 14.34
C GLY A 14 -8.59 7.92 13.92
N ARG A 15 -9.02 7.92 12.66
CA ARG A 15 -9.88 6.90 12.04
C ARG A 15 -9.49 6.70 10.59
N LYS A 16 -9.76 5.51 10.05
CA LYS A 16 -9.57 5.23 8.62
C LYS A 16 -10.35 6.24 7.78
N SER A 17 -9.65 6.92 6.88
CA SER A 17 -10.20 8.00 6.05
C SER A 17 -9.86 7.81 4.57
N LEU A 18 -10.44 8.67 3.73
CA LEU A 18 -10.07 8.72 2.31
C LEU A 18 -8.60 9.10 2.13
N ALA A 19 -8.06 9.99 2.97
CA ALA A 19 -6.67 10.42 2.89
C ALA A 19 -5.70 9.24 3.06
N ASP A 20 -6.00 8.31 3.98
CA ASP A 20 -5.16 7.12 4.14
C ASP A 20 -5.13 6.31 2.84
N ASN A 21 -6.29 5.97 2.27
CA ASN A 21 -6.36 5.15 1.05
C ASN A 21 -5.78 5.87 -0.18
N ALA A 22 -5.78 7.21 -0.19
CA ALA A 22 -5.17 7.99 -1.27
C ALA A 22 -3.64 8.01 -1.19
N ILE A 23 -3.07 7.98 0.02
CA ILE A 23 -1.61 8.11 0.25
C ILE A 23 -0.92 6.74 0.31
N LEU A 24 -1.58 5.73 0.88
CA LEU A 24 -1.04 4.38 1.07
C LEU A 24 -0.43 3.75 -0.20
N PRO A 25 -1.03 3.87 -1.41
CA PRO A 25 -0.43 3.31 -2.62
C PRO A 25 0.95 3.90 -2.94
N PHE A 26 1.15 5.20 -2.73
CA PHE A 26 2.42 5.87 -3.00
C PHE A 26 3.48 5.52 -1.94
N VAL A 27 3.07 5.46 -0.67
CA VAL A 27 3.96 5.04 0.42
C VAL A 27 4.39 3.60 0.22
N ARG A 28 3.48 2.71 -0.19
CA ARG A 28 3.82 1.33 -0.58
C ARG A 28 4.83 1.33 -1.73
N GLN A 29 4.57 2.03 -2.83
CA GLN A 29 5.51 2.07 -3.96
C GLN A 29 6.90 2.52 -3.52
N PHE A 30 6.98 3.57 -2.69
CA PHE A 30 8.25 4.05 -2.13
C PHE A 30 8.93 3.03 -1.22
N ALA A 31 8.19 2.45 -0.26
CA ALA A 31 8.72 1.49 0.71
C ALA A 31 9.25 0.22 0.04
N PHE A 32 8.68 -0.20 -1.09
CA PHE A 32 9.09 -1.40 -1.82
C PHE A 32 10.18 -1.14 -2.87
N ILE A 33 10.70 0.09 -3.01
CA ILE A 33 11.95 0.35 -3.76
C ILE A 33 13.15 -0.18 -2.98
N ASP A 34 13.19 0.08 -1.68
CA ASP A 34 14.18 -0.44 -0.73
C ASP A 34 13.52 -0.61 0.65
N LYS A 35 13.05 -1.83 0.91
CA LYS A 35 12.28 -2.14 2.11
C LYS A 35 13.16 -2.19 3.35
N GLU A 36 14.39 -2.67 3.23
CA GLU A 36 15.34 -2.76 4.35
C GLU A 36 15.71 -1.36 4.83
N TRP A 37 16.03 -0.44 3.92
CA TRP A 37 16.28 0.95 4.27
C TRP A 37 15.05 1.60 4.91
N PHE A 38 13.84 1.36 4.35
CA PHE A 38 12.59 1.94 4.86
C PHE A 38 12.29 1.48 6.30
N ASP A 39 12.48 0.19 6.58
CA ASP A 39 12.22 -0.40 7.90
C ASP A 39 13.29 -0.01 8.94
N ALA A 40 14.49 0.36 8.51
CA ALA A 40 15.55 0.85 9.38
C ALA A 40 15.36 2.32 9.83
N GLN A 41 14.42 3.06 9.25
CA GLN A 41 14.20 4.47 9.60
C GLN A 41 13.52 4.64 10.97
N PRO A 42 13.80 5.75 11.69
CA PRO A 42 13.22 6.01 13.02
C PRO A 42 11.78 6.54 12.93
N TRP A 43 10.90 5.83 12.21
CA TRP A 43 9.49 6.18 12.03
C TRP A 43 8.63 5.18 12.80
N PRO A 44 8.21 5.47 14.04
CA PRO A 44 7.49 4.50 14.87
C PRO A 44 6.10 4.11 14.33
N TYR A 45 5.44 5.01 13.59
CA TYR A 45 4.04 4.83 13.17
C TYR A 45 3.90 4.43 11.71
N LEU A 46 4.74 4.98 10.83
CA LEU A 46 4.61 4.80 9.38
C LEU A 46 4.68 3.33 8.91
N PRO A 47 5.62 2.47 9.39
CA PRO A 47 5.66 1.07 9.02
C PRO A 47 4.42 0.31 9.51
N ASN A 48 4.00 0.52 10.76
CA ASN A 48 2.80 -0.13 11.31
C ASN A 48 1.51 0.28 10.56
N TRP A 49 1.39 1.55 10.20
CA TRP A 49 0.29 2.05 9.39
C TRP A 49 0.26 1.43 7.98
N LEU A 50 1.42 1.28 7.34
CA LEU A 50 1.55 0.58 6.06
C LEU A 50 1.21 -0.91 6.17
N GLU A 51 1.78 -1.62 7.15
CA GLU A 51 1.55 -3.06 7.33
C GLU A 51 0.07 -3.39 7.60
N ARG A 52 -0.63 -2.55 8.38
CA ARG A 52 -2.08 -2.68 8.58
C ARG A 52 -2.88 -2.61 7.29
N PHE A 53 -2.47 -1.76 6.35
CA PHE A 53 -3.11 -1.69 5.04
C PHE A 53 -2.82 -2.93 4.20
N LEU A 54 -1.57 -3.36 4.16
CA LEU A 54 -1.12 -4.53 3.39
C LEU A 54 -1.75 -5.84 3.89
N ALA A 55 -1.95 -5.96 5.20
CA ALA A 55 -2.62 -7.10 5.83
C ALA A 55 -4.15 -7.07 5.70
N SER A 56 -4.74 -6.01 5.13
CA SER A 56 -6.20 -5.85 5.13
C SER A 56 -6.88 -6.77 4.08
N PRO A 57 -8.04 -7.38 4.40
CA PRO A 57 -8.77 -8.23 3.46
C PRO A 57 -9.17 -7.51 2.17
N ARG A 58 -9.48 -6.21 2.28
CA ARG A 58 -9.83 -5.37 1.13
C ARG A 58 -8.66 -5.18 0.17
N PHE A 59 -7.46 -4.99 0.71
CA PHE A 59 -6.27 -4.87 -0.12
C PHE A 59 -5.95 -6.21 -0.79
N ALA A 60 -6.02 -7.32 -0.05
CA ALA A 60 -5.85 -8.65 -0.61
C ALA A 60 -6.82 -8.93 -1.76
N ALA A 61 -8.09 -8.51 -1.63
CA ALA A 61 -9.13 -8.71 -2.65
C ALA A 61 -8.95 -7.88 -3.94
N ILE A 62 -8.13 -6.82 -3.94
CA ILE A 62 -7.89 -5.97 -5.12
C ILE A 62 -6.50 -6.18 -5.74
N MET A 63 -5.66 -7.01 -5.12
CA MET A 63 -4.25 -7.16 -5.47
C MET A 63 -3.96 -8.41 -6.32
N ASP A 64 -4.96 -8.91 -7.03
CA ASP A 64 -4.77 -9.96 -8.01
C ASP A 64 -3.74 -9.50 -9.06
N ARG A 65 -2.65 -10.27 -9.15
CA ARG A 65 -1.59 -9.99 -10.14
C ARG A 65 -1.97 -10.67 -11.44
N TYR A 66 -2.14 -9.87 -12.48
CA TYR A 66 -2.25 -10.38 -13.84
C TYR A 66 -0.86 -10.58 -14.42
N PRO A 67 -0.66 -11.60 -15.26
CA PRO A 67 0.57 -11.74 -16.03
C PRO A 67 0.81 -10.46 -16.85
N ALA A 68 2.08 -10.12 -17.06
CA ALA A 68 2.42 -9.03 -17.96
C ALA A 68 1.93 -9.38 -19.37
N TRP A 69 1.21 -8.45 -19.99
CA TRP A 69 0.67 -8.63 -21.34
C TRP A 69 1.80 -8.86 -22.35
N GLN A 70 1.59 -9.82 -23.24
CA GLN A 70 2.41 -10.11 -24.40
C GLN A 70 1.58 -10.04 -25.67
N GLU A 71 2.24 -9.72 -26.79
CA GLU A 71 1.60 -9.73 -28.09
C GLU A 71 1.07 -11.14 -28.41
N GLY A 72 -0.22 -11.23 -28.70
CA GLY A 72 -0.92 -12.51 -28.93
C GLY A 72 -1.65 -13.08 -27.71
N ASP A 73 -1.51 -12.49 -26.51
CA ASP A 73 -2.28 -12.90 -25.33
C ASP A 73 -3.79 -12.71 -25.55
N ALA A 74 -4.57 -13.69 -25.08
CA ALA A 74 -6.02 -13.57 -25.05
C ALA A 74 -6.45 -12.42 -24.12
N ALA A 75 -7.57 -11.76 -24.46
CA ALA A 75 -8.11 -10.68 -23.64
C ALA A 75 -8.44 -11.19 -22.23
N THR A 76 -7.94 -10.49 -21.21
CA THR A 76 -8.34 -10.72 -19.82
C THR A 76 -9.69 -10.05 -19.58
N LEU A 77 -10.72 -10.83 -19.27
CA LEU A 77 -12.07 -10.32 -18.98
C LEU A 77 -12.25 -10.04 -17.48
N PHE A 78 -12.99 -8.96 -17.17
CA PHE A 78 -13.29 -8.53 -15.81
C PHE A 78 -14.80 -8.39 -15.58
N PRO A 79 -15.35 -8.81 -14.43
CA PRO A 79 -14.66 -9.53 -13.35
C PRO A 79 -14.30 -10.98 -13.75
N PRO A 80 -13.30 -11.59 -13.08
CA PRO A 80 -13.01 -13.01 -13.28
C PRO A 80 -14.23 -13.88 -12.90
N ALA A 81 -14.37 -15.02 -13.57
CA ALA A 81 -15.46 -15.98 -13.36
C ALA A 81 -15.37 -16.70 -12.00
#